data_AF-B0SJX3-F1
#
_entry.id   AF-B0SJX3-F1
#
_cell.length_a   1.000
_cell.length_b   1.000
_cell.length_c   1.000
_cell.angle_alpha   90.00
_cell.angle_beta   90.00
_cell.angle_gamma   90.00
#
_symmetry.space_group_name_H-M   'P 1'
#
loop_
_entity.id
_entity.type
_entity.pdbx_description
1 polymer ?
#
loop_
_entity_poly.entity_id
_entity_poly.type
_entity_poly.pdbx_seq_one_letter_code
_entity_poly.pdbx_strand_id
1 'polypeptide(L)'
;MKQKLSEEILAARREIVRAQVERFHIYYYDFFHRAETIEMAKFFFETVYNLDGKEEWETLAFQTYDKVKNMLKEGTRESIERLMELNFITDDLDIQMAKLLLAKGWVYGNEINQDEYFELFCELDKRDVRKKQLEVVLFNLKKFYELAHKPVSAYIIKPAAMMSRLLGVYPLFKKVEQGYYATLPVHQSLFDEFYALVQEKEWNFLYNAFPTLKEES
;
A
#
# COMPACT_ATOMS: atom_id res chain seq x y z
N MET A 1 -13.98 0.42 -21.12
CA MET A 1 -15.10 0.74 -20.20
C MET A 1 -14.81 0.05 -18.87
N LYS A 2 -14.47 0.78 -17.81
CA LYS A 2 -14.42 0.18 -16.45
C LYS A 2 -15.85 -0.18 -16.07
N GLN A 3 -16.11 -1.46 -15.85
CA GLN A 3 -17.41 -1.94 -15.39
C GLN A 3 -17.63 -1.39 -13.97
N LYS A 4 -18.71 -0.65 -13.74
CA LYS A 4 -19.03 -0.13 -12.40
C LYS A 4 -19.23 -1.34 -11.47
N LEU A 5 -18.44 -1.43 -10.40
CA LEU A 5 -18.58 -2.50 -9.41
C LEU A 5 -19.95 -2.41 -8.74
N SER A 6 -20.55 -3.54 -8.41
CA SER A 6 -21.78 -3.56 -7.61
C SER A 6 -21.48 -3.12 -6.18
N GLU A 7 -22.48 -2.56 -5.48
CA GLU A 7 -22.38 -2.20 -4.06
C GLU A 7 -21.96 -3.40 -3.20
N GLU A 8 -22.40 -4.60 -3.58
CA GLU A 8 -22.05 -5.85 -2.91
C GLU A 8 -20.56 -6.17 -3.03
N ILE A 9 -19.97 -6.03 -4.23
CA ILE A 9 -18.52 -6.21 -4.42
C ILE A 9 -17.73 -5.14 -3.66
N LEU A 10 -18.22 -3.90 -3.63
CA LEU A 10 -17.58 -2.83 -2.86
C LEU A 10 -17.60 -3.11 -1.36
N ALA A 11 -18.69 -3.67 -0.84
CA ALA A 11 -18.80 -4.08 0.56
C ALA A 11 -17.87 -5.24 0.91
N ALA A 12 -17.88 -6.31 0.10
CA ALA A 12 -16.98 -7.44 0.28
C ALA A 12 -15.50 -7.02 0.17
N ARG A 13 -15.17 -6.10 -0.75
CA ARG A 13 -13.81 -5.54 -0.87
C ARG A 13 -13.39 -4.77 0.38
N ARG A 14 -14.28 -3.95 0.96
CA ARG A 14 -14.00 -3.29 2.24
C ARG A 14 -13.70 -4.29 3.35
N GLU A 15 -14.42 -5.41 3.37
CA GLU A 15 -14.19 -6.48 4.34
C GLU A 15 -12.83 -7.17 4.15
N ILE A 16 -12.45 -7.49 2.91
CA ILE A 16 -11.10 -8.01 2.59
C ILE A 16 -10.00 -7.06 3.08
N VAL A 17 -10.17 -5.76 2.85
CA VAL A 17 -9.19 -4.76 3.30
C VAL A 17 -9.16 -4.63 4.81
N ARG A 18 -10.31 -4.64 5.48
CA ARG A 18 -10.41 -4.65 6.95
C ARG A 18 -9.62 -5.82 7.55
N ALA A 19 -9.86 -7.04 7.05
CA ALA A 19 -9.18 -8.25 7.53
C ALA A 19 -7.66 -8.19 7.32
N GLN A 20 -7.20 -7.67 6.18
CA GLN A 20 -5.77 -7.47 5.91
C GLN A 20 -5.14 -6.41 6.82
N VAL A 21 -5.83 -5.28 7.05
CA VAL A 21 -5.35 -4.22 7.95
C VAL A 21 -5.28 -4.74 9.38
N GLU A 22 -6.27 -5.52 9.83
CA GLU A 22 -6.25 -6.20 11.12
C GLU A 22 -5.03 -7.13 11.25
N ARG A 23 -4.69 -7.90 10.20
CA ARG A 23 -3.47 -8.72 10.16
C ARG A 23 -2.23 -7.88 10.41
N PHE A 24 -2.12 -6.71 9.78
CA PHE A 24 -0.99 -5.81 9.97
C PHE A 24 -0.90 -5.28 11.40
N HIS A 25 -2.02 -4.93 12.03
CA HIS A 25 -2.02 -4.53 13.44
C HIS A 25 -1.54 -5.64 14.37
N ILE A 26 -1.85 -6.90 14.06
CA ILE A 26 -1.36 -8.06 14.82
C ILE A 26 0.13 -8.28 14.56
N TYR A 27 0.55 -8.28 13.29
CA TYR A 27 1.92 -8.63 12.90
C TYR A 27 2.94 -7.57 13.32
N TYR A 28 2.55 -6.30 13.26
CA TYR A 28 3.41 -5.15 13.52
C TYR A 28 2.98 -4.38 14.76
N TYR A 29 2.33 -5.06 15.71
CA TYR A 29 1.76 -4.49 16.94
C TYR A 29 2.70 -3.47 17.59
N ASP A 30 3.96 -3.85 17.83
CA ASP A 30 4.94 -2.97 18.49
C ASP A 30 5.13 -1.63 17.76
N PHE A 31 5.15 -1.64 16.43
CA PHE A 31 5.34 -0.44 15.62
C PHE A 31 4.11 0.47 15.59
N PHE A 32 2.92 -0.07 15.82
CA PHE A 32 1.70 0.71 16.03
C PHE A 32 1.58 1.32 17.43
N HIS A 33 2.41 0.88 18.39
CA HIS A 33 2.34 1.32 19.79
C HIS A 33 3.58 2.09 20.28
N ARG A 34 4.61 2.23 19.43
CA ARG A 34 5.76 3.12 19.68
C ARG A 34 5.48 4.51 19.13
N ALA A 35 5.74 5.56 19.93
CA ALA A 35 5.45 6.95 19.57
C ALA A 35 6.21 7.40 18.31
N GLU A 36 7.41 6.87 18.11
CA GLU A 36 8.30 7.19 17.01
C GLU A 36 7.83 6.59 15.68
N THR A 37 7.13 5.45 15.70
CA THR A 37 6.81 4.68 14.49
C THR A 37 5.32 4.60 14.18
N ILE A 38 4.43 4.99 15.10
CA ILE A 38 2.97 4.87 14.92
C ILE A 38 2.49 5.54 13.63
N GLU A 39 2.95 6.76 13.35
CA GLU A 39 2.52 7.48 12.14
C GLU A 39 3.10 6.86 10.86
N MET A 40 4.32 6.31 10.92
CA MET A 40 4.90 5.54 9.82
C MET A 40 4.10 4.26 9.55
N ALA A 41 3.77 3.50 10.60
CA ALA A 41 3.01 2.26 10.51
C ALA A 41 1.60 2.52 9.93
N LYS A 42 0.88 3.51 10.46
CA LYS A 42 -0.42 3.96 9.92
C LYS A 42 -0.31 4.39 8.47
N PHE A 43 0.70 5.17 8.11
CA PHE A 43 0.87 5.60 6.73
C PHE A 43 1.02 4.40 5.79
N PHE A 44 1.88 3.44 6.10
CA PHE A 44 2.12 2.31 5.20
C PHE A 44 0.98 1.30 5.16
N PHE A 45 0.44 0.93 6.32
CA PHE A 45 -0.55 -0.16 6.39
C PHE A 45 -1.99 0.31 6.30
N GLU A 46 -2.29 1.55 6.68
CA GLU A 46 -3.66 2.10 6.64
C GLU A 46 -3.83 3.17 5.57
N THR A 47 -2.77 3.81 5.05
CA THR A 47 -2.91 4.87 4.04
C THR A 47 -2.48 4.44 2.65
N VAL A 48 -1.37 3.71 2.51
CA VAL A 48 -0.91 3.18 1.22
C VAL A 48 -1.72 1.94 0.82
N TYR A 49 -2.16 1.14 1.79
CA TYR A 49 -2.94 -0.08 1.52
C TYR A 49 -4.46 0.17 1.43
N ASN A 50 -5.00 1.13 2.19
CA ASN A 50 -6.45 1.35 2.26
C ASN A 50 -7.00 2.13 1.06
N LEU A 51 -8.29 1.92 0.80
CA LEU A 51 -9.00 2.29 -0.41
C LEU A 51 -9.78 3.60 -0.29
N ASP A 52 -9.86 4.20 0.90
CA ASP A 52 -10.63 5.43 1.10
C ASP A 52 -10.04 6.59 0.29
N GLY A 53 -10.77 7.00 -0.75
CA GLY A 53 -10.38 8.00 -1.75
C GLY A 53 -9.71 7.45 -3.02
N LYS A 54 -9.60 6.12 -3.20
CA LYS A 54 -8.84 5.48 -4.29
C LYS A 54 -9.43 5.67 -5.70
N GLU A 55 -10.75 5.72 -5.87
CA GLU A 55 -11.38 5.94 -7.19
C GLU A 55 -11.20 7.37 -7.72
N GLU A 56 -11.40 8.36 -6.84
CA GLU A 56 -11.11 9.77 -7.15
C GLU A 56 -9.60 9.97 -7.34
N TRP A 57 -8.78 9.28 -6.56
CA TRP A 57 -7.33 9.33 -6.65
C TRP A 57 -6.78 8.69 -7.93
N GLU A 58 -7.22 7.52 -8.36
CA GLU A 58 -6.75 6.90 -9.61
C GLU A 58 -7.04 7.79 -10.81
N THR A 59 -8.28 8.29 -10.89
CA THR A 59 -8.70 9.14 -12.00
C THR A 59 -7.92 10.45 -12.04
N LEU A 60 -7.73 11.07 -10.88
CA LEU A 60 -6.95 12.30 -10.76
C LEU A 60 -5.45 12.03 -11.00
N ALA A 61 -4.88 10.97 -10.43
CA ALA A 61 -3.46 10.62 -10.50
C ALA A 61 -3.04 10.28 -11.93
N PHE A 62 -3.77 9.44 -12.66
CA PHE A 62 -3.43 9.12 -14.06
C PHE A 62 -3.48 10.35 -14.96
N GLN A 63 -4.57 11.11 -14.91
CA GLN A 63 -4.74 12.31 -15.74
C GLN A 63 -3.73 13.42 -15.43
N THR A 64 -3.26 13.46 -14.19
CA THR A 64 -2.40 14.52 -13.69
C THR A 64 -0.93 14.17 -13.81
N TYR A 65 -0.57 12.93 -13.49
CA TYR A 65 0.76 12.37 -13.68
C TYR A 65 1.18 12.50 -15.14
N ASP A 66 0.31 12.15 -16.08
CA ASP A 66 0.62 12.27 -17.52
C ASP A 66 0.96 13.70 -17.95
N LYS A 67 0.38 14.71 -17.31
CA LYS A 67 0.66 16.13 -17.60
C LYS A 67 2.01 16.60 -17.06
N VAL A 68 2.46 16.03 -15.95
CA VAL A 68 3.65 16.53 -15.23
C VAL A 68 4.86 15.61 -15.28
N LYS A 69 4.71 14.35 -15.72
CA LYS A 69 5.78 13.33 -15.67
C LYS A 69 7.08 13.77 -16.34
N ASN A 70 6.99 14.52 -17.43
CA ASN A 70 8.15 15.03 -18.18
C ASN A 70 8.92 16.13 -17.44
N MET A 71 8.30 16.77 -16.44
CA MET A 71 8.90 17.81 -15.61
C MET A 71 9.55 17.25 -14.34
N LEU A 72 9.29 15.97 -14.02
CA LEU A 72 9.84 15.30 -12.84
C LEU A 72 11.20 14.67 -13.15
N LYS A 73 12.10 14.69 -12.16
CA LYS A 73 13.35 13.92 -12.21
C LYS A 73 13.04 12.42 -12.26
N GLU A 74 13.88 11.66 -12.94
CA GLU A 74 13.72 10.22 -13.18
C GLU A 74 13.40 9.43 -11.89
N GLY A 75 14.17 9.62 -10.81
CA GLY A 75 13.90 8.91 -9.55
C GLY A 75 12.57 9.27 -8.88
N THR A 76 12.08 10.51 -9.04
CA THR A 76 10.75 10.92 -8.56
C THR A 76 9.65 10.31 -9.42
N ARG A 77 9.89 10.24 -10.73
CA ARG A 77 9.00 9.59 -11.69
C ARG A 77 8.82 8.10 -11.36
N GLU A 78 9.93 7.38 -11.24
CA GLU A 78 9.95 5.95 -10.88
C GLU A 78 9.20 5.69 -9.58
N SER A 79 9.41 6.53 -8.55
CA SER A 79 8.72 6.39 -7.27
C SER A 79 7.19 6.53 -7.39
N ILE A 80 6.71 7.49 -8.19
CA ILE A 80 5.28 7.68 -8.44
C ILE A 80 4.71 6.50 -9.25
N GLU A 81 5.41 6.06 -10.30
CA GLU A 81 4.98 4.91 -11.12
C GLU A 81 4.89 3.63 -10.28
N ARG A 82 5.86 3.38 -9.39
CA ARG A 82 5.83 2.24 -8.46
C ARG A 82 4.70 2.33 -7.45
N LEU A 83 4.32 3.52 -7.00
CA LEU A 83 3.13 3.70 -6.14
C LEU A 83 1.84 3.44 -6.90
N MET A 84 1.76 3.86 -8.17
CA MET A 84 0.61 3.57 -9.03
C MET A 84 0.51 2.06 -9.30
N GLU A 85 1.65 1.40 -9.59
CA GLU A 85 1.74 -0.06 -9.75
C GLU A 85 1.25 -0.78 -8.48
N LEU A 86 1.74 -0.37 -7.30
CA LEU A 86 1.32 -0.95 -6.02
C LEU A 86 -0.19 -0.84 -5.81
N ASN A 87 -0.73 0.35 -6.05
CA ASN A 87 -2.16 0.63 -5.89
C ASN A 87 -2.99 -0.25 -6.81
N PHE A 88 -2.61 -0.33 -8.09
CA PHE A 88 -3.30 -1.14 -9.09
C PHE A 88 -3.29 -2.63 -8.73
N ILE A 89 -2.11 -3.19 -8.41
CA ILE A 89 -1.97 -4.60 -8.05
C ILE A 89 -2.81 -4.90 -6.80
N THR A 90 -2.71 -4.06 -5.77
CA THR A 90 -3.47 -4.24 -4.53
C THR A 90 -4.97 -4.18 -4.80
N ASP A 91 -5.43 -3.25 -5.63
CA ASP A 91 -6.85 -3.14 -5.96
C ASP A 91 -7.42 -4.35 -6.68
N ASP A 92 -6.70 -4.80 -7.72
CA ASP A 92 -7.11 -5.92 -8.53
C ASP A 92 -7.19 -7.20 -7.71
N LEU A 93 -6.24 -7.39 -6.79
CA LEU A 93 -6.23 -8.52 -5.86
C LEU A 93 -7.37 -8.44 -4.85
N ASP A 94 -7.63 -7.28 -4.25
CA ASP A 94 -8.72 -7.10 -3.28
C ASP A 94 -10.10 -7.28 -3.93
N ILE A 95 -10.29 -6.80 -5.17
CA ILE A 95 -11.50 -7.03 -5.95
C ILE A 95 -11.68 -8.52 -6.27
N GLN A 96 -10.61 -9.22 -6.64
CA GLN A 96 -10.66 -10.65 -6.92
C GLN A 96 -10.99 -11.47 -5.66
N MET A 97 -10.37 -11.14 -4.52
CA MET A 97 -10.71 -11.74 -3.23
C MET A 97 -12.17 -11.46 -2.84
N ALA A 98 -12.66 -10.24 -3.06
CA ALA A 98 -14.06 -9.88 -2.78
C ALA A 98 -15.05 -10.70 -3.62
N LYS A 99 -14.74 -10.91 -4.90
CA LYS A 99 -15.55 -11.78 -5.78
C LYS A 99 -15.54 -13.23 -5.31
N LEU A 100 -14.38 -13.73 -4.89
CA LEU A 100 -14.27 -15.08 -4.33
C LEU A 100 -15.05 -15.22 -3.02
N LEU A 101 -14.93 -14.25 -2.12
CA LEU A 101 -15.67 -14.17 -0.85
C LEU A 101 -17.19 -14.25 -1.09
N LEU A 102 -17.70 -13.47 -2.05
CA LEU A 102 -19.13 -13.50 -2.43
C LEU A 102 -19.54 -14.84 -3.05
N ALA A 103 -18.70 -15.43 -3.89
CA ALA A 103 -18.97 -16.75 -4.48
C ALA A 103 -19.06 -17.86 -3.42
N LYS A 104 -18.41 -17.67 -2.26
CA LYS A 104 -18.48 -18.57 -1.10
C LYS A 104 -19.67 -18.28 -0.17
N GLY A 105 -20.55 -17.34 -0.53
CA GLY A 105 -21.79 -17.06 0.19
C GLY A 105 -21.64 -16.08 1.35
N TRP A 106 -20.62 -15.22 1.33
CA TRP A 106 -20.52 -14.13 2.30
C TRP A 106 -21.75 -13.23 2.27
N VAL A 107 -22.22 -12.85 3.46
CA VAL A 107 -23.40 -12.01 3.64
C VAL A 107 -22.95 -10.63 4.11
N TYR A 108 -23.57 -9.59 3.54
CA TYR A 108 -23.28 -8.20 3.87
C TYR A 108 -23.27 -7.94 5.38
N GLY A 109 -22.17 -7.37 5.88
CA GLY A 109 -21.99 -6.99 7.28
C GLY A 109 -21.35 -8.07 8.15
N ASN A 110 -21.11 -9.28 7.62
CA ASN A 110 -20.32 -10.28 8.33
C ASN A 110 -18.83 -9.94 8.24
N GLU A 111 -18.11 -10.11 9.35
CA GLU A 111 -16.66 -10.01 9.38
C GLU A 111 -16.04 -11.40 9.17
N ILE A 112 -15.02 -11.50 8.33
CA ILE A 112 -14.19 -12.69 8.21
C ILE A 112 -13.04 -12.64 9.23
N ASN A 113 -12.68 -13.77 9.79
CA ASN A 113 -11.51 -13.87 10.64
C ASN A 113 -10.21 -14.07 9.82
N GLN A 114 -9.07 -14.13 10.50
CA GLN A 114 -7.75 -14.22 9.86
C GLN A 114 -7.51 -15.57 9.15
N ASP A 115 -8.10 -16.66 9.65
CA ASP A 115 -8.01 -17.98 9.01
C ASP A 115 -8.84 -17.98 7.72
N GLU A 116 -10.06 -17.44 7.76
CA GLU A 116 -10.91 -17.26 6.58
C GLU A 116 -10.24 -16.36 5.52
N TYR A 117 -9.59 -15.27 5.94
CA TYR A 117 -8.80 -14.42 5.04
C TYR A 117 -7.65 -15.19 4.39
N PHE A 118 -6.90 -15.97 5.18
CA PHE A 118 -5.79 -16.77 4.68
C PHE A 118 -6.24 -17.85 3.70
N GLU A 119 -7.36 -18.52 3.97
CA GLU A 119 -7.97 -19.49 3.05
C GLU A 119 -8.32 -18.84 1.70
N LEU A 120 -8.98 -17.68 1.72
CA LEU A 120 -9.29 -16.92 0.50
C LEU A 120 -8.02 -16.51 -0.26
N PHE A 121 -6.98 -16.10 0.48
CA PHE A 121 -5.69 -15.70 -0.08
C PHE A 121 -5.04 -16.88 -0.82
N CYS A 122 -5.06 -18.08 -0.22
CA CYS A 122 -4.54 -19.30 -0.80
C CYS A 122 -5.37 -19.76 -2.01
N GLU A 123 -6.70 -19.81 -1.88
CA GLU A 123 -7.62 -20.29 -2.90
C GLU A 123 -7.62 -19.42 -4.16
N LEU A 124 -7.44 -18.10 -4.01
CA LEU A 124 -7.33 -17.18 -5.15
C LEU A 124 -6.07 -17.44 -6.01
N ASP A 125 -5.03 -18.03 -5.42
CA ASP A 125 -3.82 -18.54 -6.06
C ASP A 125 -3.12 -17.57 -7.04
N LYS A 126 -2.82 -16.35 -6.58
CA LYS A 126 -2.14 -15.30 -7.39
C LYS A 126 -0.67 -15.14 -7.01
N ARG A 127 0.06 -16.26 -6.92
CA ARG A 127 1.45 -16.33 -6.39
C ARG A 127 2.38 -15.27 -6.95
N ASP A 128 2.53 -15.23 -8.27
CA ASP A 128 3.46 -14.32 -8.95
C ASP A 128 3.09 -12.86 -8.73
N VAL A 129 1.79 -12.55 -8.77
CA VAL A 129 1.28 -11.20 -8.57
C VAL A 129 1.45 -10.77 -7.11
N ARG A 130 1.25 -11.67 -6.15
CA ARG A 130 1.48 -11.44 -4.71
C ARG A 130 2.95 -11.26 -4.39
N LYS A 131 3.83 -12.08 -4.99
CA LYS A 131 5.29 -11.90 -4.93
C LYS A 131 5.68 -10.51 -5.43
N LYS A 132 5.18 -10.14 -6.61
CA LYS A 132 5.40 -8.81 -7.19
C LYS A 132 4.86 -7.69 -6.29
N GLN A 133 3.67 -7.86 -5.72
CA GLN A 133 3.08 -6.92 -4.78
C GLN A 133 4.01 -6.68 -3.59
N LEU A 134 4.51 -7.75 -2.96
CA LEU A 134 5.42 -7.68 -1.82
C LEU A 134 6.74 -6.98 -2.18
N GLU A 135 7.35 -7.33 -3.31
CA GLU A 135 8.57 -6.66 -3.80
C GLU A 135 8.37 -5.15 -3.97
N VAL A 136 7.21 -4.75 -4.52
CA VAL A 136 6.87 -3.33 -4.70
C VAL A 136 6.59 -2.65 -3.35
N VAL A 137 5.95 -3.32 -2.39
CA VAL A 137 5.77 -2.81 -1.01
C VAL A 137 7.14 -2.54 -0.37
N LEU A 138 8.02 -3.54 -0.35
CA LEU A 138 9.35 -3.44 0.25
C LEU A 138 10.20 -2.36 -0.44
N PHE A 139 10.08 -2.21 -1.76
CA PHE A 139 10.74 -1.11 -2.46
C PHE A 139 10.23 0.26 -1.99
N ASN A 140 8.91 0.44 -1.92
CA ASN A 140 8.30 1.71 -1.53
C ASN A 140 8.62 2.08 -0.08
N LEU A 141 8.55 1.13 0.86
CA LEU A 141 8.93 1.34 2.27
C LEU A 141 10.31 1.98 2.38
N LYS A 142 11.30 1.35 1.74
CA LYS A 142 12.69 1.82 1.75
C LYS A 142 12.85 3.17 1.07
N LYS A 143 12.19 3.37 -0.08
CA LYS A 143 12.30 4.62 -0.83
C LYS A 143 11.70 5.81 -0.11
N PHE A 144 10.54 5.65 0.54
CA PHE A 144 9.96 6.72 1.33
C PHE A 144 10.87 7.15 2.48
N TYR A 145 11.45 6.17 3.19
CA TYR A 145 12.41 6.46 4.25
C TYR A 145 13.65 7.19 3.74
N GLU A 146 14.26 6.69 2.66
CA GLU A 146 15.42 7.33 2.00
C GLU A 146 15.10 8.75 1.54
N LEU A 147 13.90 8.97 0.99
CA LEU A 147 13.46 10.28 0.54
C LEU A 147 13.26 11.24 1.72
N ALA A 148 12.66 10.80 2.81
CA ALA A 148 12.42 11.66 3.97
C ALA A 148 13.73 12.12 4.65
N HIS A 149 14.76 11.27 4.62
CA HIS A 149 16.03 11.54 5.31
C HIS A 149 17.13 12.12 4.42
N LYS A 150 16.85 12.40 3.14
CA LYS A 150 17.79 13.15 2.29
C LYS A 150 17.88 14.60 2.78
N PRO A 151 19.10 15.16 2.98
CA PRO A 151 19.27 16.53 3.49
C PRO A 151 18.54 17.61 2.68
N VAL A 152 18.35 17.37 1.38
CA VAL A 152 17.69 18.31 0.46
C VAL A 152 16.16 18.26 0.57
N SER A 153 15.58 17.17 1.07
CA SER A 153 14.12 16.93 1.05
C SER A 153 13.34 17.94 1.87
N ALA A 154 13.87 18.37 3.02
CA ALA A 154 13.28 19.41 3.85
C ALA A 154 13.10 20.74 3.09
N TYR A 155 13.98 21.04 2.13
CA TYR A 155 13.92 22.24 1.30
C TYR A 155 13.03 22.08 0.06
N ILE A 156 12.69 20.86 -0.32
CA ILE A 156 11.92 20.56 -1.54
C ILE A 156 10.43 20.39 -1.24
N ILE A 157 10.07 19.78 -0.10
CA ILE A 157 8.69 19.40 0.19
C ILE A 157 7.73 20.60 0.19
N LYS A 158 8.08 21.69 0.87
CA LYS A 158 7.21 22.88 0.94
C LYS A 158 7.03 23.57 -0.42
N PRO A 159 8.09 23.84 -1.21
CA PRO A 159 7.93 24.36 -2.58
C PRO A 159 7.15 23.42 -3.49
N ALA A 160 7.37 22.10 -3.42
CA ALA A 160 6.64 21.12 -4.21
C ALA A 160 5.14 21.05 -3.82
N ALA A 161 4.80 21.21 -2.54
CA ALA A 161 3.42 21.36 -2.08
C ALA A 161 2.75 22.61 -2.67
N MET A 162 3.46 23.74 -2.70
CA MET A 162 2.93 24.98 -3.29
C MET A 162 2.70 24.84 -4.79
N MET A 163 3.71 24.34 -5.52
CA MET A 163 3.61 24.12 -6.96
C MET A 163 2.50 23.12 -7.30
N SER A 164 2.35 22.06 -6.50
CA SER A 164 1.30 21.09 -6.76
C SER A 164 -0.10 21.66 -6.54
N ARG A 165 -0.29 22.59 -5.59
CA ARG A 165 -1.55 23.34 -5.46
C ARG A 165 -1.81 24.21 -6.69
N LEU A 166 -0.81 24.95 -7.16
CA LEU A 166 -0.92 25.81 -8.35
C LEU A 166 -1.29 25.03 -9.61
N LEU A 167 -0.76 23.82 -9.76
CA LEU A 167 -1.02 22.95 -10.91
C LEU A 167 -2.30 22.10 -10.76
N GLY A 168 -3.02 22.19 -9.65
CA GLY A 168 -4.21 21.40 -9.38
C GLY A 168 -3.93 19.93 -9.04
N VAL A 169 -2.70 19.60 -8.66
CA VAL A 169 -2.19 18.23 -8.46
C VAL A 169 -1.90 17.90 -6.99
N TYR A 170 -2.24 18.81 -6.07
CA TYR A 170 -1.97 18.66 -4.64
C TYR A 170 -2.53 17.38 -4.02
N PRO A 171 -3.70 16.84 -4.39
CA PRO A 171 -4.18 15.58 -3.83
C PRO A 171 -3.19 14.41 -4.02
N LEU A 172 -2.46 14.38 -5.16
CA LEU A 172 -1.40 13.40 -5.40
C LEU A 172 -0.19 13.66 -4.51
N PHE A 173 0.24 14.91 -4.41
CA PHE A 173 1.40 15.29 -3.60
C PHE A 173 1.15 15.11 -2.10
N LYS A 174 -0.09 15.28 -1.63
CA LYS A 174 -0.47 15.17 -0.22
C LYS A 174 -0.07 13.83 0.40
N LYS A 175 -0.16 12.72 -0.35
CA LYS A 175 0.27 11.39 0.14
C LYS A 175 1.79 11.29 0.27
N VAL A 176 2.53 11.87 -0.67
CA VAL A 176 4.00 11.97 -0.59
C VAL A 176 4.41 12.83 0.60
N GLU A 177 3.72 13.96 0.81
CA GLU A 177 3.91 14.84 1.97
C GLU A 177 3.58 14.12 3.29
N GLN A 178 2.49 13.35 3.35
CA GLN A 178 2.15 12.52 4.51
C GLN A 178 3.23 11.48 4.80
N GLY A 179 3.69 10.73 3.78
CA GLY A 179 4.75 9.73 3.95
C GLY A 179 6.07 10.34 4.41
N TYR A 180 6.41 11.53 3.91
CA TYR A 180 7.56 12.29 4.37
C TYR A 180 7.47 12.60 5.87
N TYR A 181 6.37 13.22 6.33
CA TYR A 181 6.22 13.60 7.74
C TYR A 181 6.05 12.39 8.67
N ALA A 182 5.43 11.31 8.19
CA ALA A 182 5.26 10.08 8.96
C ALA A 182 6.58 9.35 9.23
N THR A 183 7.54 9.43 8.31
CA THR A 183 8.84 8.74 8.42
C THR A 183 9.93 9.59 9.04
N LEU A 184 9.83 10.92 8.97
CA LEU A 184 10.84 11.86 9.47
C LEU A 184 11.28 11.65 10.94
N PRO A 185 10.42 11.23 11.90
CA PRO A 185 10.83 10.99 13.29
C PRO A 185 11.60 9.68 13.50
N VAL A 186 11.61 8.78 12.51
CA VAL A 186 12.16 7.43 12.64
C VAL A 186 13.65 7.46 12.33
N HIS A 187 14.49 7.08 13.29
CA HIS A 187 15.93 6.95 13.06
C HIS A 187 16.27 5.65 12.31
N GLN A 188 17.45 5.62 11.67
CA GLN A 188 17.85 4.54 10.76
C GLN A 188 17.80 3.15 11.39
N SER A 189 18.33 2.98 12.60
CA SER A 189 18.33 1.67 13.27
C SER A 189 16.91 1.15 13.51
N LEU A 190 15.96 2.04 13.85
CA LEU A 190 14.57 1.67 14.10
C LEU A 190 13.84 1.37 12.78
N PHE A 191 14.15 2.10 11.71
CA PHE A 191 13.65 1.77 10.38
C PHE A 191 14.18 0.43 9.88
N ASP A 192 15.46 0.14 10.10
CA ASP A 192 16.06 -1.14 9.68
C ASP A 192 15.44 -2.32 10.44
N GLU A 193 15.16 -2.17 11.75
CA GLU A 193 14.41 -3.15 12.56
C GLU A 193 12.99 -3.38 11.98
N PHE A 194 12.26 -2.30 11.72
CA PHE A 194 10.93 -2.34 11.11
C PHE A 194 10.95 -3.05 9.75
N TYR A 195 11.86 -2.64 8.88
CA TYR A 195 11.98 -3.15 7.53
C TYR A 195 12.31 -4.64 7.50
N ALA A 196 13.25 -5.07 8.33
CA ALA A 196 13.62 -6.47 8.46
C ALA A 196 12.43 -7.32 8.93
N LEU A 197 11.66 -6.84 9.92
CA LEU A 197 10.50 -7.56 10.43
C LEU A 197 9.39 -7.67 9.36
N VAL A 198 9.11 -6.60 8.63
CA VAL A 198 8.13 -6.63 7.52
C VAL A 198 8.57 -7.61 6.44
N GLN A 199 9.84 -7.56 6.04
CA GLN A 199 10.38 -8.48 5.06
C GLN A 199 10.20 -9.93 5.52
N GLU A 200 10.65 -10.27 6.73
CA GLU A 200 10.55 -11.63 7.27
C GLU A 200 9.09 -12.10 7.35
N LYS A 201 8.21 -11.33 8.00
CA LYS A 201 6.82 -11.74 8.25
C LYS A 201 6.01 -11.89 6.97
N GLU A 202 6.13 -10.95 6.02
CA GLU A 202 5.36 -11.02 4.78
C GLU A 202 5.88 -12.11 3.83
N TRP A 203 7.20 -12.34 3.75
CA TRP A 203 7.72 -13.47 2.97
C TRP A 203 7.29 -14.80 3.60
N ASN A 204 7.35 -14.94 4.92
CA ASN A 204 6.87 -16.14 5.61
C ASN A 204 5.38 -16.37 5.38
N PHE A 205 4.55 -15.32 5.43
CA PHE A 205 3.13 -15.42 5.09
C PHE A 205 2.93 -15.92 3.66
N LEU A 206 3.68 -15.37 2.70
CA LEU A 206 3.60 -15.77 1.30
C LEU A 206 4.07 -17.21 1.07
N TYR A 207 5.14 -17.64 1.73
CA TYR A 207 5.63 -19.03 1.65
C TYR A 207 4.69 -20.03 2.31
N ASN A 208 4.00 -19.63 3.39
CA ASN A 208 2.98 -20.47 4.01
C ASN A 208 1.77 -20.64 3.09
N ALA A 209 1.35 -19.57 2.40
CA ALA A 209 0.27 -19.66 1.41
C ALA A 209 0.69 -20.46 0.18
N PHE A 210 1.94 -20.28 -0.27
CA PHE A 210 2.47 -20.81 -1.51
C PHE A 210 3.87 -21.41 -1.33
N PRO A 211 3.99 -22.64 -0.82
CA PRO A 211 5.29 -23.26 -0.52
C PRO A 211 6.23 -23.37 -1.72
N THR A 212 5.69 -23.49 -2.94
CA THR A 212 6.47 -23.58 -4.18
C THR A 212 7.35 -22.35 -4.43
N LEU A 213 6.95 -21.17 -3.94
CA LEU A 213 7.76 -19.95 -4.11
C LEU A 213 9.09 -20.02 -3.36
N LYS A 214 9.16 -20.79 -2.27
CA LYS A 214 10.39 -20.97 -1.49
C LYS A 214 11.43 -21.81 -2.22
N GLU A 215 10.98 -22.73 -3.07
CA GLU A 215 11.84 -23.62 -3.85
C GLU A 215 12.47 -22.91 -5.07
N GLU A 216 11.88 -21.77 -5.47
CA GLU A 216 12.29 -20.95 -6.62
C GLU A 216 13.16 -19.73 -6.25
N SER A 217 13.40 -19.48 -4.95
CA SER A 217 14.19 -18.33 -4.43
C SER A 217 15.63 -18.72 -4.13
#